data_AF-A0A0C9VMY4-F1
#
_entry.id   AF-A0A0C9VMY4-F1
#
_cell.length_a   1.000
_cell.length_b   1.000
_cell.length_c   1.000
_cell.angle_alpha   90.00
_cell.angle_beta   90.00
_cell.angle_gamma   90.00
#
_symmetry.space_group_name_H-M   'P 1'
#
loop_
_entity.id
_entity.type
_entity.pdbx_description
1 polymer ?
#
loop_
_entity_poly.entity_id
_entity_poly.type
_entity_poly.pdbx_seq_one_letter_code
_entity_poly.pdbx_strand_id
1 'polypeptide(L)'
;MVNLCEEAGCLDVSLSREDLSRPHDTTHDLLKVRYPLFTREQGKRQRLAKQALARSRDIMHEYESSLKEGAMPTPGDESALTNVPSCILCHKTVMQPCWFCTHCEDDVFICMSCDHQNEVAFANYHGHHDYHIHDLVRCQKAGEDDELPVEERLANLEEKFTTKFTTQEAAIKDLQDAVHERLGRVEQMIQLMLTSKGLGNGTSPNNPGPKRGRI
;
A
#
# COMPACT_ATOMS: atom_id res chain seq x y z
N MET A 1 11.57 -5.13 -11.69
CA MET A 1 10.35 -5.92 -11.87
C MET A 1 10.51 -7.17 -11.02
N VAL A 2 9.79 -7.27 -9.90
CA VAL A 2 9.86 -8.45 -9.03
C VAL A 2 9.06 -9.55 -9.72
N ASN A 3 9.70 -10.65 -10.09
CA ASN A 3 9.03 -11.81 -10.66
C ASN A 3 8.47 -12.64 -9.50
N LEU A 4 7.20 -12.44 -9.17
CA LEU A 4 6.48 -13.22 -8.16
C LEU A 4 5.93 -14.49 -8.82
N CYS A 5 6.83 -15.40 -9.20
CA CYS A 5 6.41 -16.71 -9.68
C CYS A 5 5.72 -17.45 -8.52
N GLU A 6 4.47 -17.89 -8.73
CA GLU A 6 3.68 -18.62 -7.74
C GLU A 6 4.09 -20.11 -7.62
N GLU A 7 5.09 -20.55 -8.39
CA GLU A 7 5.61 -21.91 -8.27
C GLU A 7 6.30 -22.11 -6.92
N ALA A 8 6.05 -23.25 -6.28
CA ALA A 8 6.60 -23.57 -4.96
C ALA A 8 8.13 -23.46 -4.90
N GLY A 9 8.82 -23.74 -6.02
CA GLY A 9 10.27 -23.58 -6.12
C GLY A 9 10.77 -22.14 -6.20
N CYS A 10 9.90 -21.15 -6.42
CA CYS A 10 10.28 -19.74 -6.49
C CYS A 10 9.93 -18.95 -5.21
N LEU A 11 8.97 -19.44 -4.42
CA LEU A 11 8.46 -18.74 -3.24
C LEU A 11 9.38 -18.78 -2.02
N ASP A 12 10.33 -19.72 -1.99
CA ASP A 12 11.23 -19.98 -0.85
C ASP A 12 12.71 -19.94 -1.25
N VAL A 13 13.04 -19.46 -2.45
CA VAL A 13 14.43 -19.35 -2.93
C VAL A 13 15.02 -18.00 -2.54
N SER A 14 16.11 -18.04 -1.77
CA SER A 14 16.98 -16.88 -1.56
C SER A 14 17.78 -16.63 -2.83
N LEU A 15 17.65 -15.42 -3.39
CA LEU A 15 18.37 -15.02 -4.59
C LEU A 15 19.53 -14.09 -4.21
N SER A 16 20.76 -14.56 -4.45
CA SER A 16 21.94 -13.71 -4.39
C SER A 16 22.15 -13.02 -5.74
N ARG A 17 22.20 -11.69 -5.74
CA ARG A 17 22.51 -10.89 -6.92
C ARG A 17 23.63 -9.91 -6.60
N GLU A 18 24.51 -9.66 -7.56
CA GLU A 18 25.66 -8.77 -7.38
C GLU A 18 25.26 -7.31 -7.10
N ASP A 19 24.05 -6.89 -7.50
CA ASP A 19 23.53 -5.54 -7.24
C ASP A 19 22.83 -5.39 -5.88
N LEU A 20 22.71 -6.47 -5.10
CA LEU A 20 22.11 -6.44 -3.77
C LEU A 20 23.20 -6.60 -2.70
N SER A 21 23.16 -5.74 -1.68
CA SER A 21 24.08 -5.81 -0.54
C SER A 21 23.87 -7.01 0.36
N ARG A 22 22.70 -7.67 0.27
CA ARG A 22 22.33 -8.90 0.96
C ARG A 22 21.49 -9.79 0.03
N PRO A 23 21.49 -11.12 0.22
CA PRO A 23 20.57 -12.00 -0.48
C PRO A 23 19.12 -11.52 -0.33
N HIS A 24 18.34 -11.57 -1.40
CA HIS A 24 16.91 -11.30 -1.32
C HIS A 24 16.23 -12.52 -0.73
N ASP A 25 15.98 -12.48 0.57
CA ASP A 25 15.20 -13.50 1.24
C ASP A 25 13.70 -13.23 1.03
N THR A 26 12.92 -14.29 0.87
CA THR A 26 11.46 -14.21 0.66
C THR A 26 10.71 -13.88 1.95
N THR A 27 11.31 -13.07 2.82
CA THR A 27 10.79 -12.68 4.13
C THR A 27 9.71 -11.60 4.05
N HIS A 28 9.48 -11.03 2.86
CA HIS A 28 8.46 -10.01 2.69
C HIS A 28 7.04 -10.56 2.90
N ASP A 29 6.27 -9.83 3.70
CA ASP A 29 4.84 -10.05 3.83
C ASP A 29 4.14 -9.86 2.48
N LEU A 30 3.40 -10.87 2.03
CA LEU A 30 2.69 -10.84 0.75
C LEU A 30 1.19 -10.59 0.96
N LEU A 31 0.63 -9.70 0.15
CA LEU A 31 -0.80 -9.48 -0.01
C LEU A 31 -1.21 -9.92 -1.42
N LYS A 32 -2.01 -10.99 -1.51
CA LYS A 32 -2.59 -11.49 -2.76
C LYS A 32 -3.95 -10.83 -2.98
N VAL A 33 -4.07 -10.15 -4.11
CA VAL A 33 -5.30 -9.49 -4.59
C VAL A 33 -5.61 -10.03 -5.98
N ARG A 34 -6.87 -10.36 -6.25
CA ARG A 34 -7.29 -10.96 -7.55
C ARG A 34 -7.90 -9.96 -8.54
N TYR A 35 -7.97 -8.70 -8.15
CA TYR A 35 -8.50 -7.60 -8.94
C TYR A 35 -7.50 -6.43 -9.01
N PRO A 36 -7.61 -5.55 -10.02
CA PRO A 36 -6.77 -4.36 -10.10
C PRO A 36 -6.94 -3.47 -8.87
N LEU A 37 -5.84 -3.17 -8.18
CA LEU A 37 -5.84 -2.29 -7.01
C LEU A 37 -5.51 -0.86 -7.41
N PHE A 38 -6.42 0.09 -7.14
CA PHE A 38 -6.17 1.50 -7.38
C PHE A 38 -5.34 2.13 -6.25
N THR A 39 -4.48 3.09 -6.58
CA THR A 39 -3.59 3.77 -5.61
C THR A 39 -4.34 4.36 -4.42
N ARG A 40 -5.53 4.91 -4.64
CA ARG A 40 -6.38 5.49 -3.57
C ARG A 40 -6.83 4.45 -2.53
N GLU A 41 -6.88 3.17 -2.90
CA GLU A 41 -7.35 2.07 -2.06
C GLU A 41 -6.20 1.39 -1.32
N GLN A 42 -4.97 1.55 -1.82
CA GLN A 42 -3.76 0.90 -1.30
C GLN A 42 -3.57 1.15 0.20
N GLY A 43 -3.77 2.39 0.68
CA GLY A 43 -3.61 2.71 2.09
C GLY A 43 -4.59 1.96 3.01
N LYS A 44 -5.86 1.82 2.59
CA LYS A 44 -6.87 1.06 3.33
C LYS A 44 -6.53 -0.43 3.30
N ARG A 45 -6.23 -0.99 2.12
CA ARG A 45 -5.87 -2.40 1.95
C ARG A 45 -4.65 -2.80 2.75
N GLN A 46 -3.61 -1.96 2.75
CA GLN A 46 -2.39 -2.23 3.51
C GLN A 46 -2.65 -2.28 5.02
N ARG A 47 -3.54 -1.43 5.56
CA ARG A 47 -3.91 -1.47 6.99
C ARG A 47 -4.65 -2.76 7.33
N LEU A 48 -5.63 -3.16 6.50
CA LEU A 48 -6.36 -4.41 6.67
C LEU A 48 -5.42 -5.63 6.59
N ALA A 49 -4.53 -5.64 5.60
CA ALA A 49 -3.53 -6.70 5.45
C ALA A 49 -2.64 -6.81 6.69
N LYS A 50 -2.15 -5.70 7.24
CA LYS A 50 -1.33 -5.70 8.46
C LYS A 50 -2.09 -6.22 9.68
N GLN A 51 -3.35 -5.82 9.85
CA GLN A 51 -4.19 -6.31 10.94
C GLN A 51 -4.45 -7.81 10.81
N ALA A 52 -4.84 -8.27 9.63
CA ALA A 52 -5.07 -9.68 9.34
C ALA A 52 -3.80 -10.52 9.54
N LEU A 53 -2.65 -10.01 9.12
CA LEU A 53 -1.37 -10.70 9.29
C LEU A 53 -1.00 -10.82 10.77
N ALA A 54 -1.16 -9.76 11.56
CA ALA A 54 -0.94 -9.81 13.01
C ALA A 54 -1.83 -10.88 13.66
N ARG A 55 -3.14 -10.86 13.40
CA ARG A 55 -4.08 -11.88 13.91
C ARG A 55 -3.66 -13.30 13.54
N SER A 56 -3.33 -13.51 12.26
CA SER A 56 -2.94 -14.83 11.77
C SER A 56 -1.64 -15.33 12.42
N ARG A 57 -0.70 -14.44 12.71
CA ARG A 57 0.55 -14.78 13.42
C ARG A 57 0.26 -15.15 14.87
N ASP A 58 -0.59 -14.41 15.55
CA ASP A 58 -0.97 -14.71 16.94
C ASP A 58 -1.60 -16.10 17.05
N ILE A 59 -2.55 -16.43 16.16
CA ILE A 59 -3.20 -17.75 16.11
C ILE A 59 -2.19 -18.87 15.84
N MET A 60 -1.33 -18.70 14.85
CA MET A 60 -0.34 -19.73 14.51
C MET A 60 0.69 -19.91 15.64
N HIS A 61 1.10 -18.82 16.29
CA HIS A 61 2.02 -18.87 17.43
C HIS A 61 1.39 -19.55 18.66
N GLU A 62 0.13 -19.25 18.98
CA GLU A 62 -0.61 -19.90 20.06
C GLU A 62 -0.74 -21.41 19.81
N TYR A 63 -1.08 -21.79 18.57
CA TYR A 63 -1.16 -23.19 18.16
C TYR A 63 0.20 -23.90 18.25
N GLU A 64 1.27 -23.30 17.71
CA GLU A 64 2.62 -23.86 17.79
C GLU A 64 3.14 -23.98 19.24
N SER A 65 2.79 -23.03 20.11
CA SER A 65 3.17 -23.07 21.53
C SER A 65 2.48 -24.22 22.23
N SER A 66 1.17 -24.38 21.99
CA SER A 66 0.37 -25.48 22.53
C SER A 66 0.91 -26.86 22.12
N LEU A 67 1.41 -27.00 20.89
CA LEU A 67 2.05 -28.23 20.42
C LEU A 67 3.37 -28.54 21.15
N LYS A 68 4.18 -27.53 21.46
CA LYS A 68 5.49 -27.70 22.11
C LYS A 68 5.38 -28.07 23.59
N GLU A 69 4.35 -27.60 24.27
CA GLU A 69 4.14 -27.87 25.69
C GLU A 69 3.65 -29.30 25.97
N GLY A 70 3.41 -30.11 24.92
CA GLY A 70 3.01 -31.50 25.08
C GLY A 70 1.73 -31.66 25.90
N ALA A 71 0.90 -30.61 25.95
CA ALA A 71 -0.34 -30.57 26.68
C ALA A 71 -1.32 -31.56 26.04
N MET A 72 -1.21 -32.82 26.47
CA MET A 72 -2.30 -33.78 26.35
C MET A 72 -3.51 -33.12 27.01
N PRO A 73 -4.58 -32.83 26.26
CA PRO A 73 -5.78 -32.24 26.86
C PRO A 73 -6.25 -33.20 27.96
N THR A 74 -6.28 -32.69 29.19
CA THR A 74 -6.94 -33.42 30.27
C THR A 74 -8.43 -33.45 29.94
N PRO A 75 -9.11 -34.61 30.08
CA PRO A 75 -10.52 -34.72 29.77
C PRO A 75 -11.31 -33.87 30.77
N GLY A 76 -11.69 -32.66 30.37
CA GLY A 76 -12.38 -31.69 31.21
C GLY A 76 -12.11 -30.22 30.84
N ASP A 77 -11.08 -29.95 30.05
CA ASP A 77 -10.76 -28.59 29.58
C ASP A 77 -11.31 -28.36 28.16
N GLU A 78 -12.62 -28.14 28.06
CA GLU A 78 -13.32 -27.91 26.77
C GLU A 78 -12.86 -26.62 26.06
N SER A 79 -12.01 -25.80 26.70
CA SER A 79 -11.63 -24.47 26.24
C SER A 79 -10.22 -24.39 25.62
N ALA A 80 -9.40 -25.45 25.66
CA ALA A 80 -7.97 -25.37 25.33
C ALA A 80 -7.59 -25.78 23.88
N LEU A 81 -8.53 -26.24 23.04
CA LEU A 81 -8.23 -26.79 21.70
C LEU A 81 -9.11 -26.26 20.57
N THR A 82 -9.90 -25.21 20.79
CA THR A 82 -10.89 -24.77 19.79
C THR A 82 -10.30 -24.05 18.58
N ASN A 83 -9.03 -23.64 18.63
CA ASN A 83 -8.43 -22.76 17.60
C ASN A 83 -7.32 -23.46 16.80
N VAL A 84 -7.53 -24.73 16.43
CA VAL A 84 -6.63 -25.41 15.47
C VAL A 84 -6.80 -24.73 14.11
N PRO A 85 -5.77 -24.03 13.58
CA PRO A 85 -5.88 -23.33 12.31
C PRO A 85 -6.08 -24.36 11.22
N SER A 86 -7.21 -24.28 10.52
CA SER A 86 -7.60 -25.28 9.51
C SER A 86 -8.02 -24.62 8.21
N CYS A 87 -7.72 -25.29 7.10
CA CYS A 87 -8.07 -24.79 5.78
C CYS A 87 -9.58 -24.84 5.61
N ILE A 88 -10.21 -23.72 5.26
CA ILE A 88 -11.65 -23.64 5.12
C ILE A 88 -12.23 -24.53 4.01
N LEU A 89 -11.38 -24.97 3.07
CA LEU A 89 -11.76 -25.77 1.92
C LEU A 89 -11.60 -27.28 2.14
N CYS A 90 -10.44 -27.72 2.64
CA CYS A 90 -10.16 -29.15 2.84
C CYS A 90 -10.25 -29.59 4.30
N HIS A 91 -10.48 -28.66 5.23
CA HIS A 91 -10.58 -28.86 6.68
C HIS A 91 -9.34 -29.50 7.33
N LYS A 92 -8.24 -29.63 6.59
CA LYS A 92 -6.96 -30.07 7.14
C LYS A 92 -6.33 -28.92 7.92
N THR A 93 -5.69 -29.26 9.02
CA THR A 93 -4.82 -28.33 9.76
C THR A 93 -3.81 -27.69 8.82
N VAL A 94 -3.67 -26.36 8.90
CA VAL A 94 -2.69 -25.62 8.13
C VAL A 94 -1.43 -25.40 8.94
N MET A 95 -0.30 -25.44 8.26
CA MET A 95 0.99 -25.02 8.77
C MET A 95 1.50 -23.87 7.90
N GLN A 96 2.38 -23.04 8.45
CA GLN A 96 3.05 -22.01 7.65
C GLN A 96 3.98 -22.68 6.60
N PRO A 97 4.05 -22.16 5.36
CA PRO A 97 3.28 -21.03 4.85
C PRO A 97 1.84 -21.40 4.49
N CYS A 98 0.90 -20.50 4.78
CA CYS A 98 -0.50 -20.60 4.36
C CYS A 98 -1.09 -19.21 4.06
N TRP A 99 -2.31 -19.15 3.54
CA TRP A 99 -3.01 -17.91 3.28
C TRP A 99 -4.06 -17.63 4.37
N PHE A 100 -4.27 -16.37 4.68
CA PHE A 100 -5.31 -15.93 5.62
C PHE A 100 -6.13 -14.78 5.05
N CYS A 101 -7.44 -14.83 5.23
CA CYS A 101 -8.35 -13.84 4.67
C CYS A 101 -8.32 -12.52 5.45
N THR A 102 -8.30 -11.41 4.72
CA THR A 102 -8.30 -10.06 5.34
C THR A 102 -9.70 -9.46 5.53
N HIS A 103 -10.75 -10.13 5.04
CA HIS A 103 -12.13 -9.58 5.00
C HIS A 103 -13.11 -10.35 5.87
N CYS A 104 -12.95 -11.67 5.99
CA CYS A 104 -13.82 -12.50 6.80
C CYS A 104 -13.81 -12.04 8.26
N GLU A 105 -14.98 -12.09 8.90
CA GLU A 105 -15.11 -11.85 10.34
C GLU A 105 -14.47 -12.99 11.12
N ASP A 106 -14.63 -14.23 10.61
CA ASP A 106 -13.99 -15.43 11.13
C ASP A 106 -12.52 -15.57 10.69
N ASP A 107 -11.77 -16.36 11.43
CA ASP A 107 -10.36 -16.69 11.15
C ASP A 107 -10.24 -17.71 9.99
N VAL A 108 -10.31 -17.20 8.76
CA VAL A 108 -10.31 -18.03 7.55
C VAL A 108 -8.90 -18.26 7.03
N PHE A 109 -8.41 -19.50 7.18
CA PHE A 109 -7.17 -19.98 6.59
C PHE A 109 -7.42 -20.79 5.30
N ILE A 110 -6.47 -20.70 4.36
CA ILE A 110 -6.45 -21.48 3.11
C ILE A 110 -5.04 -22.07 2.95
N CYS A 111 -4.93 -23.38 2.82
CA CYS A 111 -3.64 -24.02 2.56
C CYS A 111 -3.13 -23.69 1.15
N MET A 112 -1.81 -23.76 0.97
CA MET A 112 -1.17 -23.49 -0.33
C MET A 112 -1.73 -24.37 -1.46
N SER A 113 -2.05 -25.63 -1.18
CA SER A 113 -2.56 -26.57 -2.18
C SER A 113 -3.98 -26.25 -2.65
N CYS A 114 -4.84 -25.72 -1.78
CA CYS A 114 -6.17 -25.27 -2.14
C CYS A 114 -6.13 -23.93 -2.88
N ASP A 115 -5.27 -22.99 -2.46
CA ASP A 115 -5.11 -21.72 -3.19
C ASP A 115 -4.54 -21.93 -4.60
N HIS A 116 -3.61 -22.88 -4.79
CA HIS A 116 -3.04 -23.20 -6.11
C HIS A 116 -4.07 -23.77 -7.10
N GLN A 117 -5.11 -24.44 -6.60
CA GLN A 117 -6.23 -24.90 -7.43
C GLN A 117 -7.16 -23.76 -7.86
N ASN A 118 -6.92 -22.54 -7.38
CA ASN A 118 -7.67 -21.34 -7.73
C ASN A 118 -9.19 -21.55 -7.60
N GLU A 119 -9.97 -21.03 -8.55
CA GLU A 119 -11.43 -21.09 -8.56
C GLU A 119 -11.99 -22.52 -8.47
N VAL A 120 -11.24 -23.53 -8.94
CA VAL A 120 -11.68 -24.94 -8.91
C VAL A 120 -11.90 -25.43 -7.49
N ALA A 121 -11.04 -25.03 -6.54
CA ALA A 121 -11.20 -25.43 -5.15
C ALA A 121 -12.38 -24.73 -4.46
N PHE A 122 -12.82 -23.57 -4.98
CA PHE A 122 -13.93 -22.80 -4.44
C PHE A 122 -15.27 -23.07 -5.14
N ALA A 123 -15.27 -23.80 -6.27
CA ALA A 123 -16.47 -24.05 -7.07
C ALA A 123 -17.63 -24.69 -6.28
N ASN A 124 -17.31 -25.49 -5.25
CA ASN A 124 -18.29 -26.18 -4.40
C ASN A 124 -18.34 -25.60 -2.97
N TYR A 125 -17.66 -24.50 -2.71
CA TYR A 125 -17.63 -23.88 -1.40
C TYR A 125 -18.77 -22.86 -1.26
N HIS A 126 -19.63 -23.04 -0.25
CA HIS A 126 -20.81 -22.21 -0.02
C HIS A 126 -20.74 -21.35 1.26
N GLY A 127 -19.55 -21.01 1.73
CA GLY A 127 -19.38 -20.16 2.91
C GLY A 127 -19.31 -18.67 2.59
N HIS A 128 -19.02 -17.87 3.61
CA HIS A 128 -18.98 -16.41 3.54
C HIS A 128 -17.70 -15.84 2.92
N HIS A 129 -16.72 -16.69 2.60
CA HIS A 129 -15.49 -16.27 1.93
C HIS A 129 -15.72 -16.14 0.41
N ASP A 130 -15.59 -14.94 -0.13
CA ASP A 130 -15.65 -14.68 -1.57
C ASP A 130 -14.24 -14.73 -2.19
N TYR A 131 -13.98 -15.77 -2.99
CA TYR A 131 -12.70 -16.00 -3.67
C TYR A 131 -12.24 -14.80 -4.52
N HIS A 132 -13.17 -14.13 -5.21
CA HIS A 132 -12.83 -13.08 -6.18
C HIS A 132 -12.57 -11.73 -5.52
N ILE A 133 -13.16 -11.47 -4.35
CA ILE A 133 -13.16 -10.15 -3.72
C ILE A 133 -12.28 -10.11 -2.47
N HIS A 134 -12.13 -11.23 -1.75
CA HIS A 134 -11.37 -11.26 -0.51
C HIS A 134 -9.87 -11.33 -0.78
N ASP A 135 -9.13 -10.38 -0.19
CA ASP A 135 -7.67 -10.37 -0.25
C ASP A 135 -7.09 -11.35 0.77
N LEU A 136 -5.97 -11.96 0.43
CA LEU A 136 -5.27 -12.92 1.27
C LEU A 136 -3.89 -12.40 1.67
N VAL A 137 -3.49 -12.62 2.91
CA VAL A 137 -2.11 -12.41 3.36
C VAL A 137 -1.39 -13.73 3.53
N ARG A 138 -0.13 -13.80 3.11
CA ARG A 138 0.70 -15.00 3.30
C ARG A 138 1.20 -15.03 4.74
N CYS A 139 0.74 -16.03 5.48
CA CYS A 139 1.18 -16.34 6.83
C CYS A 139 2.41 -17.21 6.73
N GLN A 140 3.58 -16.60 6.89
CA GLN A 140 4.87 -17.28 6.92
C GLN A 140 5.59 -16.87 8.20
N LYS A 141 6.58 -17.67 8.62
CA LYS A 141 7.47 -17.25 9.69
C LYS A 141 8.06 -15.91 9.28
N ALA A 142 7.99 -14.93 10.17
CA ALA A 142 8.80 -13.75 9.99
C ALA A 142 10.23 -14.27 9.79
N GLY A 143 10.93 -13.75 8.78
CA GLY A 143 12.36 -13.99 8.75
C GLY A 143 12.91 -13.67 10.13
N GLU A 144 13.93 -14.39 10.56
CA GLU A 144 14.88 -13.82 11.50
C GLU A 144 15.50 -12.63 10.76
N ASP A 145 14.74 -11.54 10.62
CA ASP A 145 15.32 -10.23 10.52
C ASP A 145 16.12 -10.18 11.81
N ASP A 146 17.42 -10.44 11.72
CA ASP A 146 18.39 -10.01 12.71
C ASP A 146 17.90 -8.63 13.11
N GLU A 147 17.31 -8.51 14.31
CA GLU A 147 16.76 -7.25 14.78
C GLU A 147 17.96 -6.33 14.75
N LEU A 148 18.06 -5.54 13.67
CA LEU A 148 19.19 -4.64 13.52
C LEU A 148 19.20 -3.85 14.82
N PRO A 149 20.37 -3.75 15.48
CA PRO A 149 20.49 -3.03 16.73
C PRO A 149 19.73 -1.72 16.62
N VAL A 150 19.03 -1.32 17.69
CA VAL A 150 18.13 -0.16 17.67
C VAL A 150 18.82 1.06 17.05
N GLU A 151 20.13 1.18 17.27
CA GLU A 151 21.04 2.18 16.71
C GLU A 151 21.11 2.15 15.17
N GLU A 152 21.25 0.97 14.56
CA GLU A 152 21.27 0.81 13.10
C GLU A 152 19.89 1.09 12.48
N ARG A 153 18.81 0.74 13.18
CA ARG A 153 17.45 1.11 12.76
C ARG A 153 17.24 2.62 12.81
N LEU A 154 17.75 3.29 13.85
CA LEU A 154 17.70 4.75 14.01
C LEU A 154 18.49 5.44 12.89
N ALA A 155 19.73 5.01 12.63
CA ALA A 155 20.55 5.58 11.56
C ALA A 155 19.87 5.49 10.19
N ASN A 156 19.27 4.34 9.88
CA ASN A 156 18.51 4.16 8.64
C ASN A 156 17.26 5.05 8.55
N LEU A 157 16.58 5.30 9.68
CA LEU A 157 15.44 6.21 9.73
C LEU A 157 15.87 7.66 9.57
N GLU A 158 16.99 8.07 10.18
CA GLU A 158 17.57 9.41 10.05
C GLU A 158 18.00 9.70 8.62
N GLU A 159 18.64 8.74 7.94
CA GLU A 159 19.01 8.87 6.54
C GLU A 159 17.78 9.02 5.63
N LYS A 160 16.77 8.16 5.83
CA LYS A 160 15.48 8.25 5.11
C LYS A 160 14.75 9.56 5.37
N PHE A 161 14.86 10.10 6.57
CA PHE A 161 14.25 11.38 6.90
C PHE A 161 15.01 12.53 6.23
N THR A 162 16.34 12.50 6.26
CA THR A 162 17.20 13.50 5.63
C THR A 162 16.95 13.58 4.13
N THR A 163 16.94 12.43 3.45
CA THR A 163 16.67 12.35 2.00
C THR A 163 15.28 12.86 1.62
N LYS A 164 14.25 12.55 2.42
CA LYS A 164 12.90 13.09 2.20
C LYS A 164 12.85 14.60 2.44
N PHE A 165 13.55 15.09 3.45
CA PHE A 165 13.59 16.50 3.79
C PHE A 165 14.27 17.31 2.68
N THR A 166 15.44 16.87 2.19
CA THR A 166 16.13 17.53 1.08
C THR A 166 15.30 17.52 -0.21
N THR A 167 14.60 16.42 -0.48
CA THR A 167 13.69 16.33 -1.63
C THR A 167 12.50 17.31 -1.49
N GLN A 168 11.90 17.42 -0.30
CA GLN A 168 10.83 18.38 -0.04
C GLN A 168 11.31 19.82 -0.12
N GLU A 169 12.50 20.11 0.41
CA GLU A 169 13.10 21.44 0.37
C GLU A 169 13.34 21.89 -1.08
N ALA A 170 13.88 21.00 -1.92
CA ALA A 170 14.04 21.27 -3.35
C ALA A 170 12.69 21.53 -4.04
N ALA A 171 11.67 20.69 -3.77
CA ALA A 171 10.34 20.86 -4.35
C ALA A 171 9.66 22.19 -3.92
N ILE A 172 9.86 22.61 -2.66
CA ILE A 172 9.34 23.89 -2.16
C ILE A 172 10.05 25.06 -2.85
N LYS A 173 11.37 24.97 -3.03
CA LYS A 173 12.15 25.99 -3.73
C LYS A 173 11.67 26.15 -5.18
N ASP A 174 11.52 25.04 -5.90
CA ASP A 174 11.02 25.05 -7.28
C ASP A 174 9.62 25.69 -7.37
N LEU A 175 8.74 25.41 -6.39
CA LEU A 175 7.42 26.03 -6.32
C LEU A 175 7.50 27.53 -6.05
N GLN A 176 8.39 27.97 -5.15
CA GLN A 176 8.60 29.39 -4.85
C GLN A 176 9.11 30.15 -6.07
N ASP A 177 10.06 29.58 -6.81
CA ASP A 177 10.63 30.18 -8.03
C ASP A 177 9.54 30.31 -9.12
N ALA A 178 8.73 29.27 -9.32
CA ALA A 178 7.61 29.30 -10.25
C ALA A 178 6.55 30.35 -9.88
N VAL A 179 6.25 30.52 -8.58
CA VAL A 179 5.33 31.56 -8.10
C VAL A 179 5.89 32.96 -8.34
N HIS A 180 7.17 33.20 -8.03
CA HIS A 180 7.82 34.49 -8.28
C HIS A 180 7.82 34.84 -9.78
N GLU A 181 8.12 33.88 -10.65
CA GLU A 181 8.11 34.10 -12.10
C GLU A 181 6.69 34.46 -12.60
N ARG A 182 5.65 33.79 -12.08
CA ARG A 182 4.26 34.10 -12.43
C ARG A 182 3.83 35.47 -11.93
N LEU A 183 4.19 35.85 -10.71
CA LEU A 183 3.90 37.17 -10.15
C LEU A 183 4.62 38.27 -10.93
N GLY A 184 5.89 38.10 -11.29
CA GLY A 184 6.63 39.05 -12.11
C GLY A 184 5.99 39.28 -13.48
N ARG A 185 5.47 38.22 -14.13
CA ARG A 185 4.70 38.35 -15.38
C ARG A 185 3.42 39.17 -15.19
N VAL A 186 2.71 38.96 -14.09
CA VAL A 186 1.47 39.70 -13.76
C VAL A 186 1.77 41.17 -13.48
N GLU A 187 2.84 41.47 -12.73
CA GLU A 187 3.28 42.84 -12.45
C GLU A 187 3.64 43.61 -13.73
N GLN A 188 4.39 42.98 -14.64
CA GLN A 188 4.72 43.58 -15.94
C GLN A 188 3.47 43.88 -16.77
N MET A 189 2.50 42.96 -16.79
CA MET A 189 1.23 43.15 -17.49
C MET A 189 0.44 44.34 -16.91
N ILE A 190 0.37 44.45 -15.58
CA ILE A 190 -0.28 45.59 -14.90
C ILE A 190 0.43 46.89 -15.25
N GLN A 191 1.76 46.92 -15.22
CA GLN A 191 2.54 48.11 -15.56
C GLN A 191 2.28 48.59 -17.00
N LEU A 192 2.17 47.66 -17.96
CA LEU A 192 1.81 47.97 -19.36
C LEU A 192 0.38 48.53 -19.50
N MET A 193 -0.58 48.01 -18.73
CA MET A 193 -1.96 48.54 -18.73
C MET A 193 -2.05 49.94 -18.14
N LEU A 194 -1.25 50.24 -17.11
CA LEU A 194 -1.21 51.57 -16.49
C LEU A 194 -0.56 52.61 -17.41
N THR A 195 0.54 52.25 -18.08
CA THR A 195 1.23 53.17 -19.01
C THR A 195 0.44 53.42 -20.29
N SER A 196 -0.26 52.40 -20.83
CA SER A 196 -1.10 52.55 -22.02
C SER A 196 -2.35 53.42 -21.79
N LYS A 197 -2.93 53.43 -20.58
CA LYS A 197 -4.05 54.32 -20.24
C LYS A 197 -3.65 55.78 -19.96
N GLY A 198 -2.35 56.06 -19.79
CA GLY A 198 -1.82 57.41 -19.55
C GLY A 198 -1.67 58.30 -20.80
N LEU A 199 -1.84 57.77 -22.01
CA LEU A 199 -1.67 58.50 -23.28
C LEU A 199 -3.00 58.93 -23.95
N GLY A 200 -4.13 58.79 -23.27
CA GLY A 200 -5.41 59.37 -23.68
C GLY A 200 -5.47 60.89 -23.46
N ASN A 201 -4.54 61.62 -24.08
CA ASN A 201 -4.56 63.06 -24.16
C ASN A 201 -5.82 63.47 -24.93
N GLY A 202 -6.79 64.05 -24.22
CA GLY A 202 -8.04 64.52 -24.79
C GLY A 202 -7.82 65.75 -25.68
N THR A 203 -7.44 65.55 -26.94
CA THR A 203 -7.69 66.51 -28.00
C THR A 203 -8.96 66.08 -28.75
N SER A 204 -10.09 66.60 -28.27
CA SER A 204 -11.37 66.54 -28.96
C SER A 204 -11.28 67.31 -30.29
N PRO A 205 -11.45 66.67 -31.47
CA PRO A 205 -11.61 67.40 -32.71
C PRO A 205 -13.04 67.95 -32.77
N ASN A 206 -13.14 69.24 -33.02
CA ASN A 206 -14.36 69.95 -33.36
C ASN A 206 -15.20 69.16 -34.39
N ASN A 207 -16.41 68.79 -34.00
CA ASN A 207 -17.42 68.25 -34.91
C ASN A 207 -18.37 69.41 -35.32
N PRO A 208 -18.28 69.95 -36.55
CA PRO A 208 -19.21 70.97 -37.02
C PRO A 208 -20.55 70.32 -37.35
N GLY A 209 -21.57 70.67 -36.59
CA GLY A 209 -22.93 70.13 -36.75
C GLY A 209 -23.56 70.43 -38.13
N PRO A 210 -24.58 69.64 -38.53
CA PRO A 210 -25.29 69.87 -39.80
C PRO A 210 -26.21 71.08 -39.65
N LYS A 211 -26.04 72.06 -40.54
CA LYS A 211 -26.96 73.19 -40.69
C LYS A 211 -28.33 72.66 -41.11
N ARG A 212 -29.33 72.87 -40.25
CA ARG A 212 -30.76 72.71 -40.59
C ARG A 212 -31.15 73.73 -41.66
N GLY A 213 -31.53 73.24 -42.83
CA GLY A 213 -32.28 73.99 -43.84
C GLY A 213 -33.78 73.88 -43.56
N ARG A 214 -34.46 75.02 -43.59
CA ARG A 214 -35.92 75.25 -43.56
C ARG A 214 -36.72 74.30 -44.46
N ILE A 215 -37.89 73.87 -43.98
CA ILE A 215 -39.19 74.50 -44.29
C ILE A 215 -39.96 74.61 -42.97
#